data_AF-A0A416UF12-F1
#
_entry.id   AF-A0A416UF12-F1
#
_cell.length_a   1.000
_cell.length_b   1.000
_cell.length_c   1.000
_cell.angle_alpha   90.00
_cell.angle_beta   90.00
_cell.angle_gamma   90.00
#
_symmetry.space_group_name_H-M   'P 1'
#
loop_
_entity.id
_entity.type
_entity.pdbx_description
1 polymer ?
#
loop_
_entity_poly.entity_id
_entity_poly.type
_entity_poly.pdbx_seq_one_letter_code
_entity_poly.pdbx_strand_id
1 'polypeptide(L)'
;MANQKGSRQLKHNDRIRLEALYNAGHKVVEIAEILHVHRSTIYNELKRGQYEHLNSDYTREMRYSADLAQRKYEENLKVRGTKLKIGNDIKLANYIEDKIINEDYSPDAIIGELTAEGRWGEFQTRICTTTVYNYIDKGIFLKVTNKDLPVKKNKKRKYNKVKKQKRAEAGESIENRPEAINNREEFGHWEMDSVIGQRGKSKNTLLTLTERKTRAEIIFKLPDHSAEAVVAAVDRLEKRWGKMFKTVFKTITVDNGTEFAYCAELERSAIGEGKRTKMYYCHPYSSWERGTNEVTNKMVRRRVPKGTNFDGRTEEEIQAVEEWINKYPRRIHGYKSAGQLFDEELKRIS
;
A
#
# COMPACT_ATOMS: atom_id res chain seq x y z
N MET A 1 -2.48 -34.89 -38.65
CA MET A 1 -2.85 -34.43 -37.30
C MET A 1 -1.78 -33.46 -36.82
N ALA A 2 -2.14 -32.18 -36.71
CA ALA A 2 -1.21 -31.08 -36.55
C ALA A 2 -0.53 -31.06 -35.17
N ASN A 3 0.76 -30.77 -35.20
CA ASN A 3 1.70 -30.64 -34.09
C ASN A 3 1.15 -29.72 -32.99
N GLN A 4 0.66 -30.31 -31.89
CA GLN A 4 0.37 -29.58 -30.66
C GLN A 4 1.56 -29.72 -29.70
N LYS A 5 1.92 -28.57 -29.13
CA LYS A 5 2.63 -28.36 -27.85
C LYS A 5 4.16 -28.28 -27.92
N GLY A 6 4.65 -27.09 -27.60
CA GLY A 6 6.02 -26.86 -27.15
C GLY A 6 6.40 -27.86 -26.05
N SER A 7 7.69 -28.20 -26.02
CA SER A 7 8.25 -29.21 -25.12
C SER A 7 7.79 -29.00 -23.67
N ARG A 8 6.99 -29.92 -23.13
CA ARG A 8 6.69 -29.95 -21.69
C ARG A 8 8.01 -30.19 -20.95
N GLN A 9 8.38 -29.23 -20.11
CA GLN A 9 9.53 -29.36 -19.23
C GLN A 9 9.19 -30.27 -18.04
N LEU A 10 10.06 -31.22 -17.72
CA LEU A 10 9.88 -32.13 -16.59
C LEU A 10 9.96 -31.36 -15.27
N LYS A 11 8.97 -31.57 -14.38
CA LYS A 11 9.02 -31.10 -12.99
C LYS A 11 9.89 -32.04 -12.15
N HIS A 12 10.28 -31.63 -10.94
CA HIS A 12 11.10 -32.48 -10.05
C HIS A 12 10.46 -33.85 -9.79
N ASN A 13 9.14 -33.91 -9.55
CA ASN A 13 8.43 -35.19 -9.41
C ASN A 13 8.47 -36.05 -10.67
N ASP A 14 8.44 -35.44 -11.86
CA ASP A 14 8.58 -36.18 -13.12
C ASP A 14 10.01 -36.74 -13.25
N ARG A 15 11.03 -36.02 -12.76
CA ARG A 15 12.44 -36.50 -12.72
C ARG A 15 12.62 -37.68 -11.76
N ILE A 16 11.99 -37.65 -10.58
CA ILE A 16 12.03 -38.76 -9.61
C ILE A 16 11.38 -40.01 -10.23
N ARG A 17 10.22 -39.84 -10.90
CA ARG A 17 9.56 -40.95 -11.60
C ARG A 17 10.42 -41.51 -12.73
N LEU A 18 11.09 -40.64 -13.48
CA LEU A 18 12.04 -41.05 -14.52
C LEU A 18 13.17 -41.89 -13.93
N GLU A 19 13.76 -41.47 -12.81
CA GLU A 19 14.81 -42.23 -12.11
C GLU A 19 14.35 -43.62 -11.68
N ALA A 20 13.17 -43.71 -11.06
CA ALA A 20 12.60 -44.99 -10.63
C ALA A 20 12.36 -45.95 -11.82
N LEU A 21 11.78 -45.45 -12.92
CA LEU A 21 11.52 -46.25 -14.11
C LEU A 21 12.81 -46.66 -14.84
N TYR A 22 13.80 -45.77 -14.87
CA TYR A 22 15.09 -46.05 -15.48
C TYR A 22 15.86 -47.12 -14.69
N ASN A 23 15.84 -47.05 -13.35
CA ASN A 23 16.45 -48.05 -12.47
C ASN A 23 15.71 -49.40 -12.51
N ALA A 24 14.41 -49.40 -12.80
CA ALA A 24 13.62 -50.62 -13.04
C ALA A 24 13.84 -51.23 -14.43
N GLY A 25 14.69 -50.64 -15.28
CA GLY A 25 15.06 -51.18 -16.59
C GLY A 25 14.11 -50.87 -17.74
N HIS A 26 13.17 -49.93 -17.56
CA HIS A 26 12.25 -49.54 -18.63
C HIS A 26 12.96 -48.86 -19.80
N LYS A 27 12.49 -49.11 -21.03
CA LYS A 27 13.04 -48.46 -22.23
C LYS A 27 12.61 -46.99 -22.30
N VAL A 28 13.44 -46.15 -22.92
CA VAL A 28 13.18 -44.70 -23.07
C VAL A 28 11.83 -44.40 -23.72
N VAL A 29 11.36 -45.25 -24.63
CA VAL A 29 10.05 -45.12 -25.30
C VAL A 29 8.90 -45.34 -24.30
N GLU A 30 9.00 -46.39 -23.47
CA GLU A 30 8.01 -46.71 -22.44
C GLU A 30 7.94 -45.60 -21.38
N ILE A 31 9.10 -45.10 -20.94
CA ILE A 31 9.19 -43.98 -19.98
C ILE A 31 8.53 -42.72 -20.57
N ALA A 32 8.74 -42.46 -21.86
CA ALA A 32 8.15 -41.31 -22.55
C ALA A 32 6.62 -41.42 -22.62
N GLU A 33 6.09 -42.61 -22.88
CA GLU A 33 4.65 -42.90 -22.87
C GLU A 33 4.04 -42.73 -21.47
N ILE A 34 4.68 -43.29 -20.43
CA ILE A 34 4.24 -43.20 -19.02
C ILE A 34 4.23 -41.75 -18.52
N LEU A 35 5.25 -40.96 -18.87
CA LEU A 35 5.35 -39.55 -18.48
C LEU A 35 4.58 -38.60 -19.40
N HIS A 36 3.99 -39.12 -20.48
CA HIS A 36 3.29 -38.38 -21.52
C HIS A 36 4.13 -37.23 -22.09
N VAL A 37 5.38 -37.52 -22.45
CA VAL A 37 6.32 -36.59 -23.07
C VAL A 37 6.96 -37.21 -24.31
N HIS A 38 7.53 -36.39 -25.18
CA HIS A 38 8.25 -36.91 -26.35
C HIS A 38 9.56 -37.60 -25.93
N ARG A 39 9.95 -38.67 -26.63
CA ARG A 39 11.20 -39.43 -26.38
C ARG A 39 12.46 -38.57 -26.27
N SER A 40 12.55 -37.49 -27.06
CA SER A 40 13.69 -36.57 -27.01
C SER A 40 13.80 -35.83 -25.68
N THR A 41 12.68 -35.57 -24.99
CA THR A 41 12.68 -34.95 -23.65
C THR A 41 13.36 -35.88 -22.63
N ILE A 42 13.09 -37.19 -22.71
CA ILE A 42 13.71 -38.19 -21.82
C ILE A 42 15.21 -38.30 -22.11
N TYR A 43 15.63 -38.40 -23.38
CA TYR A 43 17.06 -38.43 -23.73
C TYR A 43 17.83 -37.19 -23.25
N ASN A 44 17.24 -36.00 -23.44
CA ASN A 44 17.84 -34.75 -22.99
C ASN A 44 17.91 -34.64 -21.46
N GLU A 45 16.92 -35.19 -20.75
CA GLU A 45 16.92 -35.23 -19.28
C GLU A 45 17.96 -36.22 -18.75
N LEU A 46 18.01 -37.44 -19.31
CA LEU A 46 19.02 -38.44 -18.95
C LEU A 46 20.43 -37.90 -19.11
N LYS A 47 20.72 -37.24 -20.24
CA LYS A 47 22.01 -36.57 -20.48
C LYS A 47 22.31 -35.48 -19.45
N ARG A 48 21.28 -34.79 -18.93
CA ARG A 48 21.45 -33.76 -17.90
C ARG A 48 21.82 -34.39 -16.55
N GLY A 49 21.10 -35.43 -16.14
CA GLY A 49 21.26 -36.09 -14.84
C GLY A 49 22.27 -37.23 -14.77
N GLN A 50 22.93 -37.57 -15.88
CA GLN A 50 23.90 -38.66 -15.93
C GLN A 50 25.16 -38.34 -15.12
N TYR A 51 25.67 -39.34 -14.41
CA TYR A 51 26.94 -39.31 -13.71
C TYR A 51 27.60 -40.70 -13.71
N GLU A 52 28.93 -40.71 -13.57
CA GLU A 52 29.72 -41.94 -13.40
C GLU A 52 29.67 -42.34 -11.91
N HIS A 53 29.15 -43.53 -11.64
CA HIS A 53 29.07 -44.11 -10.30
C HIS A 53 30.16 -45.16 -10.13
N LEU A 54 30.95 -45.04 -9.06
CA LEU A 54 31.92 -46.06 -8.65
C LEU A 54 31.22 -47.06 -7.74
N ASN A 55 31.13 -48.30 -8.19
CA ASN A 55 30.56 -49.39 -7.42
C ASN A 55 31.55 -49.86 -6.34
N SER A 56 31.05 -50.59 -5.34
CA SER A 56 31.84 -51.15 -4.24
C SER A 56 32.89 -52.17 -4.69
N ASP A 57 32.73 -52.75 -5.88
CA ASP A 57 33.68 -53.65 -6.54
C ASP A 57 34.70 -52.90 -7.43
N TYR A 58 34.77 -51.57 -7.31
CA TYR A 58 35.60 -50.67 -8.11
C TYR A 58 35.28 -50.63 -9.62
N THR A 59 34.17 -51.24 -10.05
CA THR A 59 33.66 -51.04 -11.42
C THR A 59 32.98 -49.68 -11.55
N ARG A 60 32.95 -49.14 -12.76
CA ARG A 60 32.31 -47.85 -13.05
C ARG A 60 31.14 -48.05 -13.98
N GLU A 61 30.00 -47.44 -13.64
CA GLU A 61 28.81 -47.45 -14.49
C GLU A 61 28.15 -46.08 -14.56
N MET A 62 27.43 -45.83 -15.64
CA MET A 62 26.69 -44.59 -15.80
C MET A 62 25.30 -44.72 -15.16
N ARG A 63 25.01 -43.89 -14.16
CA ARG A 63 23.68 -43.78 -13.54
C ARG A 63 23.05 -42.44 -13.83
N TYR A 64 21.73 -42.37 -13.63
CA TYR A 64 20.96 -41.12 -13.64
C TYR A 64 20.57 -40.74 -12.22
N SER A 65 20.62 -39.45 -11.88
CA SER A 65 20.09 -38.91 -10.62
C SER A 65 19.13 -37.76 -10.90
N ALA A 66 17.91 -37.85 -10.35
CA ALA A 66 16.91 -36.79 -10.46
C ALA A 66 17.37 -35.50 -9.76
N ASP A 67 18.04 -35.62 -8.62
CA ASP A 67 18.57 -34.50 -7.85
C ASP A 67 19.70 -33.78 -8.59
N LEU A 68 20.61 -34.53 -9.21
CA LEU A 68 21.67 -33.95 -10.04
C LEU A 68 21.09 -33.22 -11.26
N ALA A 69 20.08 -33.82 -11.92
CA ALA A 69 19.38 -33.21 -13.04
C ALA A 69 18.67 -31.92 -12.62
N GLN A 70 18.01 -31.92 -11.46
CA GLN A 70 17.32 -30.77 -10.88
C GLN A 70 18.32 -29.65 -10.54
N ARG A 71 19.44 -29.97 -9.88
CA ARG A 71 20.48 -29.01 -9.53
C ARG A 71 21.09 -28.35 -10.77
N LYS A 72 21.47 -29.12 -11.79
CA LYS A 72 21.98 -28.58 -13.07
C LYS A 72 20.92 -27.74 -13.78
N TYR A 73 19.64 -28.09 -13.67
CA TYR A 73 18.57 -27.26 -14.21
C TYR A 73 18.49 -25.89 -13.51
N GLU A 74 18.54 -25.86 -12.18
CA GLU A 74 18.53 -24.63 -11.38
C GLU A 74 19.76 -23.76 -11.62
N GLU A 75 20.94 -24.38 -11.75
CA GLU A 75 22.19 -23.70 -12.13
C GLU A 75 22.06 -23.04 -13.51
N ASN A 76 21.58 -23.77 -14.51
CA ASN A 76 21.33 -23.22 -15.84
C ASN A 76 20.27 -22.11 -15.82
N LEU A 77 19.26 -22.21 -14.95
CA LEU A 77 18.25 -21.16 -14.77
C LEU A 77 18.87 -19.87 -14.20
N LYS A 78 19.84 -20.00 -13.28
CA LYS A 78 20.60 -18.86 -12.73
C LYS A 78 21.47 -18.20 -13.80
N VAL A 79 22.14 -19.01 -14.62
CA VAL A 79 23.02 -18.52 -15.71
C VAL A 79 22.23 -17.88 -16.85
N ARG A 80 21.01 -18.38 -17.12
CA ARG A 80 20.08 -17.82 -18.13
C ARG A 80 19.56 -16.43 -17.81
N GLY A 81 20.03 -15.79 -16.73
CA GLY A 81 19.61 -14.48 -16.21
C GLY A 81 18.97 -13.62 -17.29
N THR A 82 17.64 -13.52 -17.24
CA THR A 82 16.91 -12.66 -18.17
C THR A 82 17.48 -11.26 -18.05
N LYS A 83 17.81 -10.63 -19.18
CA LYS A 83 18.23 -9.23 -19.19
C LYS A 83 17.23 -8.44 -18.33
N LEU A 84 17.74 -7.63 -17.40
CA LEU A 84 16.89 -6.79 -16.59
C LEU A 84 16.05 -5.92 -17.53
N LYS A 85 14.74 -5.86 -17.31
CA LYS A 85 13.82 -5.02 -18.08
C LYS A 85 14.26 -3.57 -18.04
N ILE A 86 14.71 -3.07 -16.89
CA ILE A 86 15.25 -1.71 -16.73
C ILE A 86 16.54 -1.51 -17.55
N GLY A 87 17.24 -2.59 -17.92
CA GLY A 87 18.43 -2.55 -18.76
C GLY A 87 19.46 -1.55 -18.24
N ASN A 88 19.85 -0.61 -19.10
CA ASN A 88 20.79 0.47 -18.80
C ASN A 88 20.09 1.82 -18.55
N ASP A 89 18.78 1.82 -18.25
CA ASP A 89 18.03 3.04 -17.93
C ASP A 89 18.35 3.52 -16.50
N ILE A 90 19.57 4.02 -16.33
CA ILE A 90 20.09 4.56 -15.06
C ILE A 90 19.24 5.75 -14.61
N LYS A 91 18.69 6.52 -15.55
CA LYS A 91 17.82 7.66 -15.25
C LYS A 91 16.52 7.21 -14.57
N LEU A 92 15.86 6.19 -15.10
CA LEU A 92 14.67 5.61 -14.46
C LEU A 92 15.00 5.00 -13.10
N ALA A 93 16.15 4.31 -12.98
CA ALA A 93 16.58 3.75 -11.71
C ALA A 93 16.76 4.83 -10.65
N ASN A 94 17.53 5.89 -10.96
CA ASN A 94 17.75 7.02 -10.06
C ASN A 94 16.44 7.74 -9.70
N TYR A 95 15.53 7.93 -10.66
CA TYR A 95 14.23 8.54 -10.39
C TYR A 95 13.41 7.74 -9.39
N ILE A 96 13.33 6.42 -9.58
CA ILE A 96 12.62 5.53 -8.65
C ILE A 96 13.27 5.56 -7.27
N GLU A 97 14.60 5.51 -7.20
CA GLU A 97 15.32 5.56 -5.93
C GLU A 97 15.08 6.87 -5.17
N ASP A 98 15.20 8.00 -5.87
CA ASP A 98 15.01 9.33 -5.32
C ASP A 98 13.59 9.53 -4.78
N LYS A 99 12.58 9.15 -5.56
CA LYS A 99 11.17 9.21 -5.16
C LYS A 99 10.86 8.35 -3.92
N ILE A 100 11.49 7.18 -3.80
CA ILE A 100 11.27 6.31 -2.62
C ILE A 100 11.97 6.89 -1.39
N ILE A 101 13.23 7.31 -1.51
CA ILE A 101 14.07 7.70 -0.37
C ILE A 101 13.75 9.11 0.13
N ASN A 102 13.66 10.06 -0.78
CA ASN A 102 13.54 11.47 -0.44
C ASN A 102 12.08 11.92 -0.34
N GLU A 103 11.19 11.27 -1.08
CA GLU A 103 9.77 11.62 -1.13
C GLU A 103 8.84 10.57 -0.50
N ASP A 104 9.33 9.45 0.04
CA ASP A 104 8.50 8.39 0.68
C ASP A 104 7.42 7.79 -0.25
N TYR A 105 7.63 7.78 -1.57
CA TYR A 105 6.67 7.20 -2.52
C TYR A 105 6.71 5.68 -2.50
N SER A 106 5.56 5.04 -2.71
CA SER A 106 5.52 3.60 -2.99
C SER A 106 5.88 3.32 -4.46
N PRO A 107 6.47 2.16 -4.77
CA PRO A 107 6.69 1.74 -6.16
C PRO A 107 5.44 1.82 -7.04
N ASP A 108 4.26 1.52 -6.48
CA ASP A 108 2.98 1.60 -7.22
C ASP A 108 2.58 3.05 -7.52
N ALA A 109 2.81 3.97 -6.59
CA ALA A 109 2.53 5.39 -6.78
C ALA A 109 3.39 5.98 -7.90
N ILE A 110 4.69 5.66 -7.93
CA ILE A 110 5.63 6.15 -8.94
C ILE A 110 5.22 5.66 -10.34
N ILE A 111 5.01 4.36 -10.50
CA ILE A 111 4.64 3.76 -11.80
C ILE A 111 3.28 4.27 -12.27
N GLY A 112 2.35 4.46 -11.33
CA GLY A 112 1.03 4.99 -11.58
C GLY A 112 1.04 6.43 -12.05
N GLU A 113 1.75 7.30 -11.33
CA GLU A 113 1.97 8.71 -11.69
C GLU A 113 2.55 8.84 -13.10
N LEU A 114 3.68 8.17 -13.38
CA LEU A 114 4.32 8.19 -14.70
C LEU A 114 3.37 7.74 -15.82
N THR A 115 2.48 6.79 -15.52
CA THR A 115 1.50 6.29 -16.49
C THR A 115 0.36 7.27 -16.71
N ALA A 116 -0.19 7.85 -15.64
CA ALA A 116 -1.31 8.79 -15.71
C ALA A 116 -0.90 10.12 -16.35
N GLU A 117 0.31 10.58 -16.09
CA GLU A 117 0.85 11.83 -16.65
C GLU A 117 1.46 11.64 -18.05
N GLY A 118 1.55 10.41 -18.56
CA GLY A 118 2.14 10.13 -19.87
C GLY A 118 3.66 10.38 -19.95
N ARG A 119 4.34 10.46 -18.81
CA ARG A 119 5.76 10.85 -18.68
C ARG A 119 6.76 9.74 -18.97
N TRP A 120 6.29 8.58 -19.45
CA TRP A 120 7.17 7.49 -19.87
C TRP A 120 8.14 7.89 -21.00
N GLY A 121 7.82 8.93 -21.78
CA GLY A 121 8.74 9.50 -22.78
C GLY A 121 10.01 10.12 -22.20
N GLU A 122 10.06 10.39 -20.90
CA GLU A 122 11.27 10.88 -20.21
C GLU A 122 12.33 9.79 -20.01
N PHE A 123 11.96 8.52 -20.20
CA PHE A 123 12.75 7.33 -19.90
C PHE A 123 12.88 6.42 -21.14
N GLN A 124 13.91 5.59 -21.15
CA GLN A 124 14.17 4.67 -22.27
C GLN A 124 13.29 3.42 -22.18
N THR A 125 12.86 3.08 -20.97
CA THR A 125 12.14 1.84 -20.68
C THR A 125 10.86 2.10 -19.90
N ARG A 126 9.85 1.25 -20.15
CA ARG A 126 8.67 1.13 -19.30
C ARG A 126 8.67 -0.17 -18.51
N ILE A 127 8.49 -0.08 -17.19
CA ILE A 127 8.36 -1.22 -16.29
C ILE A 127 7.05 -1.16 -15.50
N CYS A 128 6.56 -2.30 -15.04
CA CYS A 128 5.37 -2.37 -14.19
C CYS A 128 5.73 -2.38 -12.70
N THR A 129 4.78 -2.04 -11.83
CA THR A 129 4.93 -2.04 -10.36
C THR A 129 5.58 -3.33 -9.83
N THR A 130 5.11 -4.49 -10.28
CA THR A 130 5.65 -5.79 -9.86
C THR A 130 7.12 -5.96 -10.21
N THR A 131 7.57 -5.38 -11.34
CA THR A 131 8.98 -5.42 -11.73
C THR A 131 9.84 -4.60 -10.76
N VAL A 132 9.36 -3.42 -10.35
CA VAL A 132 10.07 -2.59 -9.36
C VAL A 132 10.21 -3.32 -8.02
N TYR A 133 9.12 -3.88 -7.48
CA TYR A 133 9.19 -4.67 -6.24
C TYR A 133 10.15 -5.86 -6.36
N ASN A 134 10.08 -6.62 -7.45
CA ASN A 134 10.99 -7.74 -7.70
C ASN A 134 12.46 -7.30 -7.75
N TYR A 135 12.74 -6.09 -8.22
CA TYR A 135 14.10 -5.54 -8.29
C TYR A 135 14.60 -5.06 -6.93
N ILE A 136 13.73 -4.48 -6.11
CA ILE A 136 14.04 -4.16 -4.71
C ILE A 136 14.33 -5.45 -3.92
N ASP A 137 13.51 -6.50 -4.09
CA ASP A 137 13.70 -7.80 -3.44
C ASP A 137 15.03 -8.48 -3.82
N LYS A 138 15.44 -8.32 -5.07
CA LYS A 138 16.70 -8.85 -5.59
C LYS A 138 17.91 -7.96 -5.31
N GLY A 139 17.74 -6.78 -4.71
CA GLY A 139 18.82 -5.83 -4.45
C GLY A 139 19.43 -5.26 -5.73
N ILE A 140 18.63 -5.06 -6.78
CA ILE A 140 19.09 -4.48 -8.06
C ILE A 140 19.26 -2.96 -7.95
N PHE A 141 18.45 -2.31 -7.12
CA PHE A 141 18.62 -0.90 -6.79
C PHE A 141 19.80 -0.72 -5.83
N LEU A 142 20.59 0.32 -6.05
CA LEU A 142 21.79 0.64 -5.27
C LEU A 142 21.44 1.23 -3.91
N LYS A 143 20.44 2.12 -3.88
CA LYS A 143 20.11 2.91 -2.68
C LYS A 143 18.84 2.44 -1.98
N VAL A 144 17.94 1.77 -2.70
CA VAL A 144 16.66 1.32 -2.17
C VAL A 144 16.69 -0.13 -1.77
N THR A 145 16.25 -0.39 -0.55
CA THR A 145 16.02 -1.72 -0.02
C THR A 145 14.57 -1.87 0.45
N ASN A 146 14.22 -3.09 0.85
CA ASN A 146 12.95 -3.38 1.48
C ASN A 146 12.70 -2.61 2.81
N LYS A 147 13.71 -1.97 3.41
CA LYS A 147 13.54 -1.19 4.63
C LYS A 147 12.96 0.20 4.36
N ASP A 148 13.18 0.71 3.16
CA ASP A 148 12.79 2.05 2.72
C ASP A 148 11.33 2.08 2.23
N LEU A 149 10.69 0.91 2.12
CA LEU A 149 9.30 0.81 1.68
C LEU A 149 8.30 1.09 2.82
N PRO A 150 7.25 1.89 2.57
CA PRO A 150 6.36 2.42 3.61
C PRO A 150 5.47 1.38 4.31
N VAL A 151 5.38 0.14 3.80
CA VAL A 151 4.57 -0.91 4.41
C VAL A 151 5.24 -2.27 4.24
N LYS A 152 5.75 -2.83 5.35
CA LYS A 152 5.79 -4.30 5.51
C LYS A 152 4.51 -4.72 6.22
N LYS A 153 3.94 -5.85 5.78
CA LYS A 153 2.81 -6.50 6.45
C LYS A 153 3.22 -6.80 7.90
N ASN A 154 2.83 -5.93 8.83
CA ASN A 154 2.98 -6.21 10.24
C ASN A 154 2.15 -7.47 10.57
N LYS A 155 2.73 -8.40 11.35
CA LYS A 155 1.98 -9.54 11.89
C LYS A 155 0.71 -9.01 12.54
N LYS A 156 -0.46 -9.61 12.24
CA LYS A 156 -1.71 -9.33 12.95
C LYS A 156 -1.43 -9.44 14.45
N ARG A 157 -1.46 -8.31 15.16
CA ARG A 157 -1.33 -8.32 16.63
C ARG A 157 -2.60 -8.95 17.18
N LYS A 158 -2.46 -9.82 18.19
CA LYS A 158 -3.61 -10.29 18.97
C LYS A 158 -4.16 -9.07 19.70
N TYR A 159 -5.42 -8.72 19.42
CA TYR A 159 -6.11 -7.66 20.13
C TYR A 159 -6.68 -8.23 21.43
N ASN A 160 -6.25 -7.69 22.57
CA ASN A 160 -6.95 -7.92 23.83
C ASN A 160 -8.17 -7.00 23.85
N LYS A 161 -9.35 -7.57 24.09
CA LYS A 161 -10.62 -6.83 24.14
C LYS A 161 -10.65 -6.03 25.44
N VAL A 162 -10.20 -4.76 25.38
CA VAL A 162 -10.33 -3.84 26.52
C VAL A 162 -11.79 -3.39 26.58
N LYS A 163 -12.49 -3.72 27.68
CA LYS A 163 -13.80 -3.15 27.97
C LYS A 163 -13.59 -1.68 28.36
N LYS A 164 -13.85 -0.73 27.45
CA LYS A 164 -14.08 0.66 27.85
C LYS A 164 -15.56 0.82 28.21
N GLN A 165 -15.84 1.68 29.18
CA GLN A 165 -17.22 2.00 29.56
C GLN A 165 -17.96 2.59 28.35
N LYS A 166 -19.18 2.10 28.06
CA LYS A 166 -20.03 2.70 27.03
C LYS A 166 -20.38 4.11 27.50
N ARG A 167 -20.07 5.11 26.69
CA ARG A 167 -20.54 6.48 26.89
C ARG A 167 -21.77 6.72 26.01
N ALA A 168 -22.65 7.61 26.46
CA ALA A 168 -23.69 8.13 25.60
C ALA A 168 -23.05 8.88 24.43
N GLU A 169 -23.69 8.80 23.27
CA GLU A 169 -23.25 9.53 22.09
C GLU A 169 -23.38 11.03 22.35
N ALA A 170 -22.34 11.80 22.04
CA ALA A 170 -22.30 13.22 22.32
C ALA A 170 -23.20 14.04 21.37
N GLY A 171 -23.61 13.44 20.25
CA GLY A 171 -24.45 14.07 19.25
C GLY A 171 -25.23 13.04 18.45
N GLU A 172 -25.62 13.42 17.24
CA GLU A 172 -26.46 12.59 16.39
C GLU A 172 -25.73 11.36 15.85
N SER A 173 -26.36 10.19 15.99
CA SER A 173 -25.82 8.92 15.50
C SER A 173 -25.59 8.92 13.99
N ILE A 174 -24.56 8.21 13.56
CA ILE A 174 -24.29 7.92 12.15
C ILE A 174 -25.44 7.20 11.44
N GLU A 175 -26.34 6.54 12.16
CA GLU A 175 -27.54 5.90 11.58
C GLU A 175 -28.50 6.91 10.97
N ASN A 176 -28.56 8.13 11.51
CA ASN A 176 -29.41 9.20 11.01
C ASN A 176 -28.74 9.99 9.86
N ARG A 177 -27.52 9.61 9.46
CA ARG A 177 -26.83 10.26 8.35
C ARG A 177 -27.45 9.81 7.03
N PRO A 178 -27.81 10.74 6.13
CA PRO A 178 -28.35 10.41 4.81
C PRO A 178 -27.50 9.39 4.06
N GLU A 179 -28.15 8.36 3.50
CA GLU A 179 -27.47 7.20 2.92
C GLU A 179 -26.60 7.58 1.70
N ALA A 180 -26.99 8.61 0.94
CA ALA A 180 -26.22 9.15 -0.18
C ALA A 180 -24.77 9.53 0.20
N ILE A 181 -24.54 9.94 1.45
CA ILE A 181 -23.21 10.31 1.96
C ILE A 181 -22.28 9.09 2.03
N ASN A 182 -22.82 7.88 2.16
CA ASN A 182 -22.02 6.66 2.24
C ASN A 182 -21.34 6.29 0.91
N ASN A 183 -21.90 6.74 -0.21
CA ASN A 183 -21.39 6.46 -1.56
C ASN A 183 -20.12 7.27 -1.88
N ARG A 184 -19.86 8.35 -1.14
CA ARG A 184 -18.66 9.21 -1.29
C ARG A 184 -18.59 9.91 -2.66
N GLU A 185 -19.74 10.17 -3.26
CA GLU A 185 -19.85 10.82 -4.57
C GLU A 185 -20.06 12.33 -4.46
N GLU A 186 -20.63 12.78 -3.35
CA GLU A 186 -20.87 14.19 -3.05
C GLU A 186 -19.67 14.82 -2.33
N PHE A 187 -19.27 16.01 -2.80
CA PHE A 187 -18.23 16.82 -2.20
C PHE A 187 -18.73 17.53 -0.94
N GLY A 188 -17.88 17.57 0.08
CA GLY A 188 -18.05 18.40 1.27
C GLY A 188 -18.48 17.65 2.52
N HIS A 189 -18.40 16.33 2.50
CA HIS A 189 -18.56 15.49 3.68
C HIS A 189 -17.20 15.10 4.21
N TRP A 190 -16.96 15.33 5.49
CA TRP A 190 -15.64 15.12 6.10
C TRP A 190 -15.70 14.07 7.20
N GLU A 191 -14.60 13.36 7.39
CA GLU A 191 -14.34 12.53 8.56
C GLU A 191 -13.24 13.23 9.38
N MET A 192 -13.47 13.45 10.67
CA MET A 192 -12.51 14.11 11.57
C MET A 192 -11.95 13.09 12.57
N ASP A 193 -10.65 13.17 12.84
CA ASP A 193 -9.93 12.26 13.75
C ASP A 193 -8.77 12.96 14.46
N SER A 194 -8.21 12.28 15.44
CA SER A 194 -7.06 12.76 16.20
C SER A 194 -5.87 11.81 16.06
N VAL A 195 -4.70 12.38 15.80
CA VAL A 195 -3.42 11.67 15.78
C VAL A 195 -2.65 12.08 17.02
N ILE A 196 -2.54 11.17 17.99
CA ILE A 196 -1.83 11.43 19.25
C ILE A 196 -0.32 11.28 19.04
N GLY A 197 0.46 12.19 19.64
CA GLY A 197 1.92 12.14 19.67
C GLY A 197 2.47 11.08 20.60
N GLN A 198 3.70 11.27 21.08
CA GLN A 198 4.36 10.37 22.02
C GLN A 198 3.59 10.30 23.34
N ARG A 199 3.03 9.14 23.66
CA ARG A 199 2.23 8.93 24.89
C ARG A 199 3.03 9.29 26.14
N GLY A 200 2.43 10.13 27.00
CA GLY A 200 3.02 10.54 28.28
C GLY A 200 4.13 11.60 28.17
N LYS A 201 4.45 12.08 26.96
CA LYS A 201 5.43 13.16 26.74
C LYS A 201 4.87 14.30 25.93
N SER A 202 4.29 13.98 24.77
CA SER A 202 3.67 14.96 23.88
C SER A 202 2.34 15.38 24.48
N LYS A 203 2.17 16.68 24.70
CA LYS A 203 0.86 17.28 24.99
C LYS A 203 0.11 17.50 23.69
N ASN A 204 0.80 18.05 22.70
CA ASN A 204 0.24 18.40 21.42
C ASN A 204 -0.25 17.17 20.65
N THR A 205 -1.33 17.35 19.91
CA THR A 205 -1.91 16.34 19.02
C THR A 205 -2.13 16.94 17.64
N LEU A 206 -2.34 16.10 16.63
CA LEU A 206 -2.80 16.58 15.33
C LEU A 206 -4.28 16.26 15.17
N LEU A 207 -5.06 17.25 14.76
CA LEU A 207 -6.42 17.06 14.31
C LEU A 207 -6.39 16.87 12.79
N THR A 208 -6.99 15.80 12.31
CA THR A 208 -7.09 15.52 10.88
C THR A 208 -8.53 15.60 10.42
N LEU A 209 -8.75 16.18 9.24
CA LEU A 209 -10.03 16.17 8.55
C LEU A 209 -9.81 15.62 7.14
N THR A 210 -10.41 14.48 6.82
CA THR A 210 -10.38 13.91 5.47
C THR A 210 -11.71 14.12 4.75
N GLU A 211 -11.68 14.75 3.57
CA GLU A 211 -12.86 14.89 2.70
C GLU A 211 -13.20 13.54 2.04
N ARG A 212 -14.45 13.11 2.08
CA ARG A 212 -14.82 11.71 1.78
C ARG A 212 -14.77 11.37 0.29
N LYS A 213 -14.98 12.32 -0.61
CA LYS A 213 -14.95 12.12 -2.07
C LYS A 213 -13.51 12.12 -2.61
N THR A 214 -12.83 13.25 -2.46
CA THR A 214 -11.49 13.58 -2.97
C THR A 214 -10.36 13.07 -2.10
N ARG A 215 -10.63 12.74 -0.83
CA ARG A 215 -9.65 12.28 0.17
C ARG A 215 -8.55 13.30 0.46
N ALA A 216 -8.84 14.57 0.22
CA ALA A 216 -8.00 15.67 0.65
C ALA A 216 -7.99 15.75 2.17
N GLU A 217 -6.83 16.07 2.71
CA GLU A 217 -6.56 16.13 4.12
C GLU A 217 -6.35 17.58 4.55
N ILE A 218 -6.90 17.95 5.70
CA ILE A 218 -6.53 19.16 6.43
C ILE A 218 -5.99 18.72 7.79
N ILE A 219 -4.84 19.24 8.19
CA ILE A 219 -4.17 18.89 9.45
C ILE A 219 -3.92 20.15 10.27
N PHE A 220 -4.38 20.14 11.51
CA PHE A 220 -4.06 21.17 12.50
C PHE A 220 -3.23 20.59 13.62
N LYS A 221 -2.19 21.32 14.05
CA LYS A 221 -1.58 21.04 15.35
C LYS A 221 -2.43 21.66 16.45
N LEU A 222 -2.72 20.85 17.47
CA LEU A 222 -3.44 21.25 18.67
C LEU A 222 -2.46 21.34 19.85
N PRO A 223 -2.70 22.27 20.81
CA PRO A 223 -1.90 22.37 22.04
C PRO A 223 -2.05 21.13 22.93
N ASP A 224 -3.22 20.50 22.90
CA ASP A 224 -3.52 19.29 23.65
C ASP A 224 -4.60 18.44 22.95
N HIS A 225 -5.11 17.44 23.66
CA HIS A 225 -6.16 16.52 23.21
C HIS A 225 -7.54 16.84 23.81
N SER A 226 -7.82 18.12 24.12
CA SER A 226 -9.08 18.53 24.72
C SER A 226 -10.15 18.87 23.68
N ALA A 227 -11.42 18.88 24.09
CA ALA A 227 -12.53 19.26 23.22
C ALA A 227 -12.50 20.76 22.88
N GLU A 228 -12.07 21.60 23.82
CA GLU A 228 -11.86 23.03 23.63
C GLU A 228 -10.83 23.32 22.54
N ALA A 229 -9.72 22.58 22.52
CA ALA A 229 -8.69 22.72 21.51
C ALA A 229 -9.21 22.36 20.10
N VAL A 230 -10.05 21.32 20.00
CA VAL A 230 -10.70 20.93 18.73
C VAL A 230 -11.69 22.00 18.27
N VAL A 231 -12.57 22.49 19.15
CA VAL A 231 -13.52 23.57 18.84
C VAL A 231 -12.77 24.80 18.34
N ALA A 232 -11.71 25.22 19.04
CA ALA A 232 -10.90 26.36 18.63
C ALA A 232 -10.24 26.17 17.26
N ALA A 233 -9.86 24.94 16.89
CA ALA A 233 -9.33 24.65 15.56
C ALA A 233 -10.41 24.74 14.48
N VAL A 234 -11.60 24.22 14.74
CA VAL A 234 -12.76 24.33 13.82
C VAL A 234 -13.21 25.79 13.69
N ASP A 235 -13.10 26.62 14.73
CA ASP A 235 -13.29 28.08 14.68
C ASP A 235 -12.30 28.76 13.75
N ARG A 236 -11.02 28.42 13.85
CA ARG A 236 -9.99 28.95 12.94
C ARG A 236 -10.25 28.51 11.50
N LEU A 237 -10.67 27.26 11.30
CA LEU A 237 -11.01 26.73 9.99
C LEU A 237 -12.20 27.48 9.38
N GLU A 238 -13.28 27.70 10.13
CA GLU A 238 -14.45 28.46 9.66
C GLU A 238 -14.06 29.91 9.30
N LYS A 239 -13.27 30.57 10.15
CA LYS A 239 -12.77 31.93 9.85
C LYS A 239 -11.95 31.99 8.57
N ARG A 240 -11.14 30.96 8.28
CA ARG A 240 -10.33 30.88 7.05
C ARG A 240 -11.19 30.74 5.80
N TRP A 241 -12.24 29.92 5.84
CA TRP A 241 -13.11 29.67 4.70
C TRP A 241 -14.24 30.70 4.56
N GLY A 242 -14.59 31.40 5.64
CA GLY A 242 -15.62 32.42 5.66
C GLY A 242 -16.96 31.90 5.13
N LYS A 243 -17.54 32.64 4.17
CA LYS A 243 -18.83 32.29 3.56
C LYS A 243 -18.84 30.93 2.85
N MET A 244 -17.68 30.46 2.37
CA MET A 244 -17.55 29.16 1.68
C MET A 244 -17.59 27.97 2.64
N PHE A 245 -17.46 28.18 3.95
CA PHE A 245 -17.35 27.07 4.91
C PHE A 245 -18.51 26.08 4.80
N LYS A 246 -19.77 26.56 4.76
CA LYS A 246 -20.95 25.68 4.69
C LYS A 246 -21.02 24.86 3.41
N THR A 247 -20.48 25.39 2.31
CA THR A 247 -20.43 24.71 1.01
C THR A 247 -19.36 23.62 0.99
N VAL A 248 -18.20 23.90 1.61
CA VAL A 248 -17.05 22.99 1.65
C VAL A 248 -17.18 21.95 2.77
N PHE A 249 -17.83 22.27 3.89
CA PHE A 249 -17.99 21.42 5.08
C PHE A 249 -19.47 21.20 5.39
N LYS A 250 -20.17 20.45 4.53
CA LYS A 250 -21.60 20.13 4.68
C LYS A 250 -21.87 19.32 5.94
N THR A 251 -21.08 18.27 6.17
CA THR A 251 -21.17 17.43 7.37
C THR A 251 -19.79 16.95 7.81
N ILE A 252 -19.62 16.70 9.11
CA ILE A 252 -18.40 16.14 9.70
C ILE A 252 -18.76 14.92 10.54
N THR A 253 -18.09 13.80 10.30
CA THR A 253 -18.26 12.56 11.06
C THR A 253 -17.07 12.32 11.98
N VAL A 254 -17.34 12.06 13.26
CA VAL A 254 -16.33 11.79 14.31
C VAL A 254 -16.62 10.48 15.02
N ASP A 255 -15.68 9.98 15.82
CA ASP A 255 -16.01 8.96 16.81
C ASP A 255 -16.48 9.57 18.13
N ASN A 256 -16.80 8.70 19.09
CA ASN A 256 -17.18 9.08 20.45
C ASN A 256 -15.96 9.38 21.36
N GLY A 257 -14.89 9.92 20.78
CA GLY A 257 -13.72 10.40 21.50
C GLY A 257 -14.05 11.54 22.47
N THR A 258 -13.27 11.65 23.55
CA THR A 258 -13.41 12.73 24.54
C THR A 258 -13.21 14.12 23.93
N GLU A 259 -12.29 14.20 22.99
CA GLU A 259 -11.92 15.39 22.24
C GLU A 259 -13.03 15.89 21.30
N PHE A 260 -14.05 15.06 21.05
CA PHE A 260 -15.20 15.41 20.22
C PHE A 260 -16.49 15.55 21.03
N ALA A 261 -16.42 15.64 22.36
CA ALA A 261 -17.62 15.65 23.21
C ALA A 261 -18.49 16.91 23.08
N TYR A 262 -17.94 18.04 22.61
CA TYR A 262 -18.61 19.34 22.56
C TYR A 262 -19.36 19.54 21.24
N CYS A 263 -20.37 18.68 21.00
CA CYS A 263 -21.11 18.66 19.73
C CYS A 263 -21.78 20.00 19.40
N ALA A 264 -22.41 20.65 20.39
CA ALA A 264 -23.12 21.90 20.16
C ALA A 264 -22.16 23.02 19.73
N GLU A 265 -20.98 23.06 20.32
CA GLU A 265 -19.92 24.03 20.05
C GLU A 265 -19.25 23.77 18.69
N LEU A 266 -19.06 22.50 18.32
CA LEU A 266 -18.57 22.11 17.00
C LEU A 266 -19.56 22.49 15.88
N GLU A 267 -20.87 22.38 16.14
CA GLU A 267 -21.91 22.77 15.18
C GLU A 267 -22.16 24.29 15.15
N ARG A 268 -22.06 25.02 16.27
CA ARG A 268 -22.31 26.47 16.38
C ARG A 268 -21.37 27.24 15.46
N SER A 269 -21.79 28.27 14.74
CA SER A 269 -20.88 29.15 13.96
C SER A 269 -20.08 30.13 14.84
N ALA A 270 -18.82 30.38 14.47
CA ALA A 270 -17.93 31.36 15.08
C ALA A 270 -17.90 32.72 14.35
N ILE A 271 -18.53 32.81 13.17
CA ILE A 271 -18.55 34.03 12.34
C ILE A 271 -19.97 34.57 12.07
N GLY A 272 -21.01 33.85 12.46
CA GLY A 272 -22.40 34.25 12.25
C GLY A 272 -23.37 33.50 13.16
N GLU A 273 -24.66 33.68 12.90
CA GLU A 273 -25.71 33.02 13.66
C GLU A 273 -26.00 31.59 13.16
N GLY A 274 -26.46 30.74 14.08
CA GLY A 274 -26.85 29.36 13.79
C GLY A 274 -25.67 28.39 13.70
N LYS A 275 -25.84 27.34 12.88
CA LYS A 275 -24.88 26.24 12.75
C LYS A 275 -23.96 26.43 11.53
N ARG A 276 -22.67 26.11 11.69
CA ARG A 276 -21.65 26.08 10.63
C ARG A 276 -21.68 24.79 9.83
N THR A 277 -21.98 23.67 10.47
CA THR A 277 -22.02 22.34 9.86
C THR A 277 -22.85 21.39 10.74
N LYS A 278 -23.04 20.17 10.26
CA LYS A 278 -23.73 19.09 10.97
C LYS A 278 -22.73 18.00 11.39
N MET A 279 -22.78 17.60 12.67
CA MET A 279 -21.94 16.54 13.22
C MET A 279 -22.68 15.20 13.26
N TYR A 280 -21.97 14.12 12.93
CA TYR A 280 -22.44 12.74 13.11
C TYR A 280 -21.41 11.91 13.90
N TYR A 281 -21.88 11.03 14.78
CA TYR A 281 -21.05 10.22 15.66
C TYR A 281 -21.14 8.75 15.29
N CYS A 282 -19.99 8.12 15.07
CA CYS A 282 -19.89 6.69 14.83
C CYS A 282 -20.25 5.87 16.07
N HIS A 283 -20.74 4.65 15.85
CA HIS A 283 -21.03 3.74 16.93
C HIS A 283 -19.77 3.45 17.77
N PRO A 284 -19.91 3.28 19.10
CA PRO A 284 -18.82 2.83 19.94
C PRO A 284 -18.22 1.53 19.40
N TYR A 285 -16.88 1.49 19.29
CA TYR A 285 -16.11 0.34 18.78
C TYR A 285 -16.24 0.04 17.28
N SER A 286 -16.88 0.91 16.50
CA SER A 286 -17.10 0.71 15.06
C SER A 286 -16.11 1.47 14.18
N SER A 287 -14.81 1.23 14.38
CA SER A 287 -13.74 1.92 13.62
C SER A 287 -13.85 1.78 12.08
N TRP A 288 -14.55 0.76 11.58
CA TRP A 288 -14.77 0.53 10.15
C TRP A 288 -15.67 1.59 9.50
N GLU A 289 -16.48 2.31 10.28
CA GLU A 289 -17.38 3.37 9.81
C GLU A 289 -16.62 4.61 9.31
N ARG A 290 -15.34 4.72 9.68
CA ARG A 290 -14.39 5.77 9.25
C ARG A 290 -13.16 5.16 8.57
N GLY A 291 -13.39 4.17 7.70
CA GLY A 291 -12.29 3.46 7.01
C GLY A 291 -11.38 4.37 6.17
N THR A 292 -11.84 5.57 5.80
CA THR A 292 -11.00 6.57 5.12
C THR A 292 -9.90 7.09 6.05
N ASN A 293 -10.29 7.52 7.25
CA ASN A 293 -9.35 8.05 8.25
C ASN A 293 -8.24 7.06 8.58
N GLU A 294 -8.54 5.75 8.65
CA GLU A 294 -7.50 4.75 8.92
C GLU A 294 -6.41 4.73 7.84
N VAL A 295 -6.78 4.91 6.57
CA VAL A 295 -5.83 4.95 5.44
C VAL A 295 -5.07 6.28 5.44
N THR A 296 -5.75 7.40 5.64
CA THR A 296 -5.10 8.72 5.60
C THR A 296 -4.19 8.92 6.81
N ASN A 297 -4.61 8.53 8.00
CA ASN A 297 -3.76 8.53 9.20
C ASN A 297 -2.51 7.64 9.02
N LYS A 298 -2.59 6.54 8.25
CA LYS A 298 -1.39 5.77 7.91
C LYS A 298 -0.42 6.58 7.05
N MET A 299 -0.90 7.45 6.16
CA MET A 299 -0.06 8.38 5.40
C MET A 299 0.58 9.44 6.31
N VAL A 300 -0.19 10.04 7.23
CA VAL A 300 0.37 10.92 8.28
C VAL A 300 1.49 10.21 9.04
N ARG A 301 1.27 8.93 9.42
CA ARG A 301 2.27 8.14 10.15
C ARG A 301 3.50 7.73 9.34
N ARG A 302 3.50 7.86 8.01
CA ARG A 302 4.73 7.69 7.20
C ARG A 302 5.68 8.85 7.44
N ARG A 303 5.18 10.08 7.38
CA ARG A 303 5.96 11.30 7.62
C ARG A 303 6.19 11.59 9.10
N VAL A 304 5.26 11.15 9.94
CA VAL A 304 5.25 11.41 11.39
C VAL A 304 5.08 10.10 12.17
N PRO A 305 6.15 9.31 12.34
CA PRO A 305 6.08 7.99 12.97
C PRO A 305 5.46 7.99 14.37
N LYS A 306 4.90 6.84 14.77
CA LYS A 306 4.40 6.66 16.13
C LYS A 306 5.52 6.86 17.15
N GLY A 307 5.26 7.62 18.21
CA GLY A 307 6.25 7.97 19.23
C GLY A 307 6.98 9.29 18.96
N THR A 308 6.69 9.98 17.86
CA THR A 308 7.14 11.36 17.64
C THR A 308 6.48 12.30 18.66
N ASN A 309 7.28 13.18 19.28
CA ASN A 309 6.77 14.27 20.10
C ASN A 309 6.37 15.44 19.19
N PHE A 310 5.15 15.95 19.34
CA PHE A 310 4.62 17.05 18.53
C PHE A 310 4.85 18.43 19.14
N ASP A 311 5.22 18.49 20.42
CA ASP A 311 5.36 19.77 21.13
C ASP A 311 6.39 20.67 20.45
N GLY A 312 7.52 20.10 20.01
CA GLY A 312 8.58 20.81 19.27
C GLY A 312 8.42 20.90 17.76
N ARG A 313 7.35 20.35 17.17
CA ARG A 313 7.10 20.44 15.71
C ARG A 313 6.52 21.79 15.34
N THR A 314 6.96 22.43 14.27
CA THR A 314 6.37 23.72 13.85
C THR A 314 5.10 23.51 13.03
N GLU A 315 4.28 24.55 12.87
CA GLU A 315 3.08 24.46 12.01
C GLU A 315 3.48 24.26 10.53
N GLU A 316 4.61 24.83 10.11
CA GLU A 316 5.15 24.67 8.75
C GLU A 316 5.54 23.22 8.46
N GLU A 317 6.10 22.51 9.44
CA GLU A 317 6.38 21.08 9.31
C GLU A 317 5.08 20.27 9.15
N ILE A 318 4.02 20.63 9.87
CA ILE A 318 2.72 19.96 9.76
C ILE A 318 2.06 20.27 8.41
N GLN A 319 2.16 21.51 7.94
CA GLN A 319 1.70 21.89 6.61
C GLN A 319 2.45 21.12 5.51
N ALA A 320 3.76 20.93 5.64
CA ALA A 320 4.53 20.12 4.70
C ALA A 320 4.05 18.65 4.66
N VAL A 321 3.59 18.10 5.79
CA VAL A 321 2.96 16.77 5.85
C VAL A 321 1.62 16.76 5.13
N GLU A 322 0.76 17.75 5.39
CA GLU A 322 -0.54 17.91 4.71
C GLU A 322 -0.35 18.01 3.19
N GLU A 323 0.55 18.88 2.73
CA GLU A 323 0.86 19.06 1.32
C GLU A 323 1.36 17.78 0.68
N TRP A 324 2.26 17.06 1.36
CA TRP A 324 2.75 15.77 0.86
C TRP A 324 1.61 14.76 0.69
N ILE A 325 0.71 14.64 1.67
CA ILE A 325 -0.45 13.75 1.62
C ILE A 325 -1.39 14.12 0.46
N ASN A 326 -1.60 15.42 0.26
CA ASN A 326 -2.49 15.93 -0.76
C ASN A 326 -1.90 15.85 -2.17
N LYS A 327 -0.58 15.97 -2.32
CA LYS A 327 0.17 15.79 -3.59
C LYS A 327 0.40 14.32 -3.94
N TYR A 328 0.36 13.41 -2.96
CA TYR A 328 0.63 11.99 -3.19
C TYR A 328 -0.37 11.36 -4.20
N PRO A 329 0.10 10.71 -5.28
CA PRO A 329 -0.75 10.11 -6.29
C PRO A 329 -1.40 8.82 -5.79
N ARG A 330 -2.73 8.70 -5.96
CA ARG A 330 -3.51 7.58 -5.39
C ARG A 330 -4.18 6.75 -6.47
N ARG A 331 -3.98 5.43 -6.42
CA ARG A 331 -4.57 4.47 -7.36
C ARG A 331 -6.10 4.58 -7.47
N ILE A 332 -6.79 4.85 -6.37
CA ILE A 332 -8.25 5.03 -6.33
C ILE A 332 -8.74 6.22 -7.18
N HIS A 333 -7.87 7.20 -7.44
CA HIS A 333 -8.16 8.38 -8.26
C HIS A 333 -7.53 8.28 -9.66
N GLY A 334 -7.19 7.07 -10.12
CA GLY A 334 -6.43 6.92 -11.37
C GLY A 334 -5.05 7.59 -11.31
N TYR A 335 -4.45 7.64 -10.12
CA TYR A 335 -3.18 8.29 -9.81
C TYR A 335 -3.17 9.82 -9.86
N LYS A 336 -4.33 10.48 -9.97
CA LYS A 336 -4.43 11.89 -9.56
C LYS A 336 -4.19 12.05 -8.06
N SER A 337 -3.69 13.21 -7.66
CA SER A 337 -3.51 13.58 -6.26
C SER A 337 -4.84 14.04 -5.64
N ALA A 338 -4.95 13.95 -4.31
CA ALA A 338 -6.16 14.37 -3.61
C ALA A 338 -6.37 15.89 -3.67
N GLY A 339 -5.28 16.67 -3.61
CA GLY A 339 -5.30 18.11 -3.75
C GLY A 339 -5.81 18.57 -5.12
N GLN A 340 -5.35 17.94 -6.21
CA GLN A 340 -5.87 18.23 -7.55
C GLN A 340 -7.38 18.03 -7.66
N LEU A 341 -7.90 16.91 -7.13
CA LEU A 341 -9.34 16.64 -7.15
C LEU A 341 -10.12 17.61 -6.27
N PHE A 342 -9.56 18.00 -5.12
CA PHE A 342 -10.16 19.00 -4.24
C PHE A 342 -10.29 20.35 -4.94
N ASP A 343 -9.21 20.81 -5.58
CA ASP A 343 -9.21 22.05 -6.36
C ASP A 343 -10.20 22.01 -7.54
N GLU A 344 -10.32 20.84 -8.21
CA GLU A 344 -11.32 20.61 -9.25
C GLU A 344 -12.76 20.76 -8.71
N GLU A 345 -13.06 20.22 -7.51
CA GLU A 345 -14.38 20.37 -6.88
C GLU A 345 -14.61 21.81 -6.38
N LEU A 346 -13.61 22.45 -5.79
CA LEU A 346 -13.69 23.86 -5.37
C LEU A 346 -14.08 24.77 -6.54
N LYS A 347 -13.48 24.57 -7.71
CA LYS A 347 -13.80 25.33 -8.94
C LYS A 347 -15.22 25.11 -9.45
N ARG A 348 -15.87 24.00 -9.09
CA ARG A 348 -17.26 23.71 -9.48
C ARG A 348 -18.28 24.38 -8.55
N ILE A 349 -17.87 24.69 -7.31
CA ILE A 349 -18.75 25.26 -6.29
C ILE A 349 -18.48 26.75 -6.01
N SER A 350 -17.34 27.27 -6.50
CA SER A 350 -17.04 28.71 -6.59
C SER A 350 -17.75 29.32 -7.79
#